data_AF-A0A1K1SPR6-F1
#
_entry.id   AF-A0A1K1SPR6-F1
#
_cell.length_a   1.000
_cell.length_b   1.000
_cell.length_c   1.000
_cell.angle_alpha   90.00
_cell.angle_beta   90.00
_cell.angle_gamma   90.00
#
_symmetry.space_group_name_H-M   'P 1'
#
loop_
_entity.id
_entity.type
_entity.pdbx_description
1 polymer ?
#
loop_
_entity_poly.entity_id
_entity_poly.type
_entity_poly.pdbx_seq_one_letter_code
_entity_poly.pdbx_strand_id
1 'polypeptide(L)'
;MSIRQVVLLLTNNLCLSTQSLFKEIADGVDISDDAFMLYHHQPGNEIPGFLSEVNSHIFTDDILYNLGYVPLFNKLLPGSNHFPLLDFYKKYSSYDYYWIIEDDVRFTGDWLFFFQYFSKLEEYDLVTSHVRFFEEEPYWYWWDTLKHSRYFIPFESRIRSFNPIYRVSRKALELLSDVLDMKWIGHHEVLLPTIISLGNLKLLDFGGNGRFVLPGSENKFYTSENEIGALKKGTMRFRPVRRNAGPLKNKLYHPVKAKHSSLL
;
A
#
# COMPACT_ATOMS: atom_id res chain seq x y z
N MET A 1 3.95 -13.81 22.40
CA MET A 1 3.43 -12.44 22.48
C MET A 1 2.36 -12.32 21.42
N SER A 2 1.29 -11.55 21.64
CA SER A 2 0.32 -11.27 20.58
C SER A 2 0.99 -10.42 19.51
N ILE A 3 0.75 -10.71 18.23
CA ILE A 3 1.15 -9.82 17.13
C ILE A 3 0.51 -8.46 17.35
N ARG A 4 1.28 -7.40 17.10
CA ARG A 4 0.78 -6.03 17.07
C ARG A 4 0.88 -5.47 15.66
N GLN A 5 -0.22 -4.91 15.16
CA GLN A 5 -0.28 -4.29 13.84
C GLN A 5 -0.67 -2.81 13.96
N VAL A 6 -0.32 -2.03 12.94
CA VAL A 6 -0.83 -0.67 12.77
C VAL A 6 -1.44 -0.50 11.40
N VAL A 7 -2.58 0.19 11.32
CA VAL A 7 -3.28 0.50 10.08
C VAL A 7 -3.22 1.99 9.77
N LEU A 8 -2.61 2.33 8.64
CA LEU A 8 -2.41 3.71 8.20
C LEU A 8 -3.34 4.03 7.03
N LEU A 9 -4.21 5.03 7.19
CA LEU A 9 -4.99 5.60 6.08
C LEU A 9 -4.21 6.78 5.49
N LEU A 10 -3.66 6.61 4.28
CA LEU A 10 -2.90 7.62 3.57
C LEU A 10 -3.83 8.56 2.80
N THR A 11 -3.75 9.86 3.10
CA THR A 11 -4.57 10.89 2.43
C THR A 11 -3.89 12.25 2.41
N ASN A 12 -4.25 13.08 1.42
CA ASN A 12 -4.01 14.52 1.42
C ASN A 12 -5.32 15.33 1.48
N ASN A 13 -6.46 14.66 1.68
CA ASN A 13 -7.80 15.25 1.60
C ASN A 13 -8.75 14.64 2.65
N LEU A 14 -9.02 15.39 3.71
CA LEU A 14 -9.91 15.00 4.80
C LEU A 14 -11.36 15.42 4.60
N CYS A 15 -11.94 15.08 3.44
CA CYS A 15 -13.38 15.23 3.24
C CYS A 15 -14.16 14.23 4.11
N LEU A 16 -15.48 14.44 4.26
CA LEU A 16 -16.35 13.56 5.07
C LEU A 16 -16.21 12.09 4.71
N SER A 17 -16.07 11.74 3.42
CA SER A 17 -15.90 10.35 3.00
C SER A 17 -14.59 9.74 3.52
N THR A 18 -13.49 10.50 3.54
CA THR A 18 -12.21 10.04 4.07
C THR A 18 -12.27 9.89 5.59
N GLN A 19 -12.92 10.84 6.29
CA GLN A 19 -13.11 10.76 7.74
C GLN A 19 -13.98 9.56 8.14
N SER A 20 -15.07 9.31 7.42
CA SER A 20 -15.91 8.11 7.61
C SER A 20 -15.13 6.83 7.37
N LEU A 21 -14.36 6.75 6.29
CA LEU A 21 -13.51 5.58 6.01
C LEU A 21 -12.50 5.34 7.14
N PHE A 22 -11.87 6.38 7.67
CA PHE A 22 -10.94 6.23 8.78
C PHE A 22 -11.62 5.68 10.03
N LYS A 23 -12.81 6.19 10.37
CA LYS A 23 -13.60 5.67 11.50
C LYS A 23 -13.98 4.20 11.29
N GLU A 24 -14.45 3.83 10.10
CA GLU A 24 -14.74 2.43 9.75
C GLU A 24 -13.53 1.51 9.90
N ILE A 25 -12.33 1.98 9.52
CA ILE A 25 -11.07 1.23 9.68
C ILE A 25 -10.69 1.15 11.15
N ALA A 26 -10.72 2.25 11.88
CA ALA A 26 -10.35 2.33 13.29
C ALA A 26 -11.29 1.49 14.19
N ASP A 27 -12.58 1.46 13.87
CA ASP A 27 -13.56 0.58 14.54
C ASP A 27 -13.35 -0.90 14.14
N GLY A 28 -12.66 -1.14 13.03
CA GLY A 28 -12.39 -2.46 12.48
C GLY A 28 -11.02 -3.05 12.84
N VAL A 29 -10.13 -2.36 13.55
CA VAL A 29 -8.87 -2.98 14.02
C VAL A 29 -9.11 -3.81 15.29
N ASP A 30 -8.25 -4.81 15.56
CA ASP A 30 -8.33 -5.57 16.81
C ASP A 30 -7.92 -4.70 18.01
N ILE A 31 -8.30 -5.08 19.23
CA ILE A 31 -8.06 -4.29 20.45
C ILE A 31 -6.56 -4.10 20.75
N SER A 32 -5.70 -4.99 20.24
CA SER A 32 -4.26 -4.90 20.37
C SER A 32 -3.59 -4.05 19.28
N ASP A 33 -4.33 -3.70 18.24
CA ASP A 33 -3.83 -3.00 17.05
C ASP A 33 -4.20 -1.52 17.09
N ASP A 34 -3.47 -0.71 16.32
CA ASP A 34 -3.68 0.74 16.26
C ASP A 34 -4.08 1.19 14.85
N ALA A 35 -4.85 2.28 14.77
CA ALA A 35 -5.15 2.95 13.51
C ALA A 35 -4.67 4.40 13.53
N PHE A 36 -4.01 4.84 12.46
CA PHE A 36 -3.50 6.21 12.30
C PHE A 36 -3.93 6.82 10.97
N MET A 37 -4.24 8.11 11.01
CA MET A 37 -4.33 8.93 9.81
C MET A 37 -2.92 9.31 9.36
N LEU A 38 -2.49 8.86 8.19
CA LEU A 38 -1.20 9.22 7.59
C LEU A 38 -1.43 10.38 6.62
N TYR A 39 -1.30 11.61 7.13
CA TYR A 39 -1.75 12.82 6.46
C TYR A 39 -0.62 13.57 5.75
N HIS A 40 -0.73 13.71 4.43
CA HIS A 40 0.14 14.56 3.63
C HIS A 40 -0.30 16.02 3.74
N HIS A 41 0.41 16.80 4.55
CA HIS A 41 0.20 18.21 4.70
C HIS A 41 0.88 19.00 3.58
N GLN A 42 0.11 19.86 2.91
CA GLN A 42 0.62 20.80 1.92
C GLN A 42 0.99 22.12 2.62
N PRO A 43 2.25 22.59 2.52
CA PRO A 43 2.66 23.84 3.14
C PRO A 43 1.73 25.01 2.78
N GLY A 44 1.34 25.79 3.79
CA GLY A 44 0.43 26.94 3.64
C GLY A 44 -1.04 26.63 3.84
N ASN A 45 -1.42 25.35 3.92
CA ASN A 45 -2.78 24.96 4.33
C ASN A 45 -2.88 24.88 5.86
N GLU A 46 -4.06 25.13 6.41
CA GLU A 46 -4.32 24.83 7.82
C GLU A 46 -4.35 23.31 8.05
N ILE A 47 -3.88 22.87 9.22
CA ILE A 47 -4.02 21.48 9.65
C ILE A 47 -5.49 21.26 10.02
N PRO A 48 -6.21 20.32 9.38
CA PRO A 48 -7.61 20.10 9.69
C PRO A 48 -7.82 19.68 11.15
N GLY A 49 -8.79 20.30 11.83
CA GLY A 49 -9.07 20.04 13.24
C GLY A 49 -9.37 18.57 13.55
N PHE A 50 -9.94 17.83 12.61
CA PHE A 50 -10.16 16.38 12.75
C PHE A 50 -8.89 15.59 13.13
N LEU A 51 -7.71 16.04 12.70
CA LEU A 51 -6.44 15.37 13.01
C LEU A 51 -6.03 15.45 14.49
N SER A 52 -6.57 16.39 15.27
CA SER A 52 -6.36 16.42 16.72
C SER A 52 -7.33 15.52 17.49
N GLU A 53 -8.39 15.03 16.84
CA GLU A 53 -9.38 14.11 17.41
C GLU A 53 -8.99 12.63 17.26
N VAL A 54 -8.00 12.34 16.41
CA VAL A 54 -7.59 10.97 16.07
C VAL A 54 -6.08 10.81 16.13
N ASN A 55 -5.61 9.57 16.29
CA ASN A 55 -4.22 9.23 16.08
C ASN A 55 -3.81 9.62 14.66
N SER A 56 -2.84 10.50 14.53
CA SER A 56 -2.39 11.00 13.24
C SER A 56 -0.87 11.11 13.15
N HIS A 57 -0.36 10.92 11.95
CA HIS A 57 1.03 11.16 11.59
C HIS A 57 1.05 12.10 10.40
N ILE A 58 1.53 13.32 10.63
CA ILE A 58 1.56 14.38 9.62
C ILE A 58 2.95 14.41 8.99
N PHE A 59 3.00 14.45 7.65
CA PHE A 59 4.24 14.59 6.89
C PHE A 59 4.07 15.59 5.74
N THR A 60 5.19 16.08 5.23
CA THR A 60 5.30 16.98 4.07
C THR A 60 6.18 16.33 3.01
N ASP A 61 6.36 16.97 1.85
CA ASP A 61 7.31 16.52 0.82
C ASP A 61 8.77 16.48 1.30
N ASP A 62 9.09 17.06 2.47
CA ASP A 62 10.44 17.02 3.05
C ASP A 62 10.95 15.60 3.31
N ILE A 63 10.04 14.63 3.47
CA ILE A 63 10.41 13.21 3.62
C ILE A 63 11.17 12.65 2.41
N LEU A 64 11.06 13.29 1.23
CA LEU A 64 11.84 12.92 0.04
C LEU A 64 13.35 13.06 0.25
N TYR A 65 13.76 13.96 1.14
CA TYR A 65 15.17 14.29 1.36
C TYR A 65 15.61 13.96 2.80
N ASN A 66 14.74 14.19 3.79
CA ASN A 66 15.07 14.00 5.21
C ASN A 66 15.28 12.53 5.60
N LEU A 67 14.77 11.58 4.81
CA LEU A 67 14.97 10.16 5.07
C LEU A 67 16.37 9.64 4.65
N GLY A 68 17.14 10.41 3.88
CA GLY A 68 18.48 10.05 3.40
C GLY A 68 18.51 9.14 2.16
N TYR A 69 17.34 8.79 1.63
CA TYR A 69 17.17 7.97 0.43
C TYR A 69 17.21 8.80 -0.85
N VAL A 70 17.36 8.14 -2.00
CA VAL A 70 17.28 8.77 -3.32
C VAL A 70 15.89 8.50 -3.88
N PRO A 71 15.03 9.53 -4.06
CA PRO A 71 13.72 9.31 -4.64
C PRO A 71 13.81 9.04 -6.15
N LEU A 72 12.84 8.31 -6.71
CA LEU A 72 12.80 8.07 -8.16
C LEU A 72 12.59 9.36 -8.97
N PHE A 73 11.76 10.26 -8.42
CA PHE A 73 11.47 11.59 -8.96
C PHE A 73 11.48 12.61 -7.82
N ASN A 74 11.57 13.91 -8.15
CA ASN A 74 11.53 15.01 -7.17
C ASN A 74 10.11 15.28 -6.60
N LYS A 75 9.30 14.25 -6.45
CA LYS A 75 7.93 14.28 -5.93
C LYS A 75 7.54 12.89 -5.41
N LEU A 76 6.62 12.83 -4.45
CA LEU A 76 6.15 11.55 -3.90
C LEU A 76 5.47 10.67 -4.95
N LEU A 77 4.63 11.29 -5.79
CA LEU A 77 3.81 10.59 -6.79
C LEU A 77 4.17 10.97 -8.24
N PRO A 78 4.38 9.99 -9.15
CA PRO A 78 4.42 8.54 -8.90
C PRO A 78 5.78 8.11 -8.30
N GLY A 79 5.87 6.88 -7.80
CA GLY A 79 7.15 6.21 -7.55
C GLY A 79 7.60 6.09 -6.10
N SER A 80 7.52 7.16 -5.30
CA SER A 80 8.07 7.19 -3.92
C SER A 80 6.99 7.05 -2.83
N ASN A 81 5.82 6.47 -3.16
CA ASN A 81 4.65 6.32 -2.26
C ASN A 81 4.92 5.54 -0.97
N HIS A 82 6.05 4.84 -0.88
CA HIS A 82 6.47 4.08 0.30
C HIS A 82 7.24 4.94 1.32
N PHE A 83 7.66 6.16 0.96
CA PHE A 83 8.40 7.04 1.87
C PHE A 83 7.57 7.46 3.10
N PRO A 84 6.27 7.80 2.98
CA PRO A 84 5.43 8.06 4.16
C PRO A 84 5.40 6.88 5.14
N LEU A 85 5.39 5.65 4.63
CA LEU A 85 5.48 4.45 5.46
C LEU A 85 6.80 4.38 6.22
N LEU A 86 7.92 4.61 5.52
CA LEU A 86 9.24 4.54 6.11
C LEU A 86 9.46 5.65 7.16
N ASP A 87 8.94 6.86 6.92
CA ASP A 87 8.96 7.92 7.93
C ASP A 87 8.16 7.53 9.18
N PHE A 88 6.96 6.97 9.00
CA PHE A 88 6.16 6.46 10.11
C PHE A 88 6.89 5.33 10.86
N TYR A 89 7.39 4.33 10.13
CA TYR A 89 8.10 3.17 10.67
C TYR A 89 9.29 3.57 11.53
N LYS A 90 10.12 4.53 11.06
CA LYS A 90 11.29 5.02 11.81
C LYS A 90 10.90 5.67 13.15
N LYS A 91 9.70 6.24 13.26
CA LYS A 91 9.18 6.86 14.49
C LYS A 91 8.43 5.87 15.38
N TYR A 92 7.82 4.85 14.79
CA TYR A 92 6.98 3.87 15.47
C TYR A 92 7.37 2.43 15.07
N SER A 93 8.56 1.99 15.47
CA SER A 93 9.16 0.71 15.03
C SER A 93 8.74 -0.54 15.82
N SER A 94 7.81 -0.40 16.77
CA SER A 94 7.42 -1.47 17.71
C SER A 94 6.31 -2.39 17.20
N TYR A 95 5.73 -2.12 16.03
CA TYR A 95 4.71 -2.99 15.43
C TYR A 95 5.37 -4.13 14.64
N ASP A 96 4.70 -5.28 14.58
CA ASP A 96 5.15 -6.42 13.78
C ASP A 96 4.77 -6.24 12.31
N TYR A 97 3.61 -5.62 12.04
CA TYR A 97 3.11 -5.35 10.70
C TYR A 97 2.50 -3.97 10.56
N TYR A 98 2.66 -3.41 9.36
CA TYR A 98 2.19 -2.09 8.99
C TYR A 98 1.29 -2.22 7.77
N TRP A 99 0.06 -1.76 7.88
CA TRP A 99 -0.84 -1.60 6.76
C TRP A 99 -0.79 -0.17 6.23
N ILE A 100 -0.78 -0.03 4.91
CA ILE A 100 -1.11 1.23 4.24
C ILE A 100 -2.35 1.01 3.39
N ILE A 101 -3.26 1.99 3.45
CA ILE A 101 -4.50 2.04 2.68
C ILE A 101 -4.60 3.44 2.07
N GLU A 102 -4.72 3.55 0.75
CA GLU A 102 -5.01 4.81 0.07
C GLU A 102 -6.48 5.23 0.28
N ASP A 103 -6.75 6.53 0.35
CA ASP A 103 -8.07 7.10 0.66
C ASP A 103 -9.18 6.85 -0.39
N ASP A 104 -8.83 6.27 -1.54
CA ASP A 104 -9.74 5.84 -2.59
C ASP A 104 -9.90 4.32 -2.68
N VAL A 105 -9.41 3.57 -1.67
CA VAL A 105 -9.77 2.17 -1.46
C VAL A 105 -11.09 2.09 -0.69
N ARG A 106 -11.99 1.20 -1.10
CA ARG A 106 -13.20 0.84 -0.33
C ARG A 106 -13.30 -0.67 -0.19
N PHE A 107 -13.74 -1.14 0.97
CA PHE A 107 -14.05 -2.54 1.20
C PHE A 107 -15.56 -2.71 1.39
N THR A 108 -16.16 -3.70 0.72
CA THR A 108 -17.59 -4.01 0.85
C THR A 108 -17.88 -5.14 1.84
N GLY A 109 -16.88 -5.51 2.64
CA GLY A 109 -17.00 -6.44 3.75
C GLY A 109 -16.70 -5.76 5.08
N ASP A 110 -16.34 -6.58 6.07
CA ASP A 110 -16.04 -6.16 7.43
C ASP A 110 -14.51 -6.01 7.64
N TRP A 111 -14.05 -4.82 8.04
CA TRP A 111 -12.62 -4.54 8.22
C TRP A 111 -11.98 -5.40 9.31
N LEU A 112 -12.69 -5.72 10.40
CA LEU A 112 -12.19 -6.61 11.45
C LEU A 112 -11.95 -8.00 10.92
N PHE A 113 -12.90 -8.55 10.17
CA PHE A 113 -12.71 -9.83 9.48
C PHE A 113 -11.52 -9.79 8.52
N PHE A 114 -11.35 -8.70 7.77
CA PHE A 114 -10.23 -8.54 6.85
C PHE A 114 -8.88 -8.56 7.58
N PHE A 115 -8.70 -7.75 8.62
CA PHE A 115 -7.45 -7.69 9.37
C PHE A 115 -7.17 -8.98 10.15
N GLN A 116 -8.19 -9.58 10.78
CA GLN A 116 -8.06 -10.86 11.48
C GLN A 116 -7.78 -12.05 10.56
N TYR A 117 -8.18 -11.97 9.28
CA TYR A 117 -7.84 -13.00 8.31
C TYR A 117 -6.33 -13.03 8.05
N PHE A 118 -5.72 -11.86 7.86
CA PHE A 118 -4.30 -11.75 7.53
C PHE A 118 -3.38 -11.75 8.77
N SER A 119 -3.89 -11.43 9.96
CA SER A 119 -3.12 -11.56 11.20
C SER A 119 -2.71 -13.02 11.46
N LYS A 120 -3.48 -13.99 10.98
CA LYS A 120 -3.19 -15.44 11.07
C LYS A 120 -2.14 -15.92 10.07
N LEU A 121 -1.71 -15.06 9.14
CA LEU A 121 -0.78 -15.36 8.05
C LEU A 121 0.55 -14.66 8.31
N GLU A 122 1.16 -14.99 9.45
CA GLU A 122 2.35 -14.33 10.00
C GLU A 122 3.61 -14.61 9.16
N GLU A 123 3.64 -15.72 8.43
CA GLU A 123 4.78 -16.08 7.59
C GLU A 123 4.96 -15.16 6.36
N TYR A 124 3.96 -14.33 6.03
CA TYR A 124 3.94 -13.45 4.86
C TYR A 124 4.30 -12.01 5.20
N ASP A 125 5.25 -11.48 4.43
CA ASP A 125 5.96 -10.24 4.69
C ASP A 125 5.52 -9.08 3.83
N LEU A 126 4.93 -9.37 2.68
CA LEU A 126 4.14 -8.43 1.90
C LEU A 126 2.83 -9.10 1.51
N VAL A 127 1.73 -8.52 1.94
CA VAL A 127 0.39 -8.91 1.48
C VAL A 127 -0.17 -7.76 0.67
N THR A 128 -0.46 -7.99 -0.61
CA THR A 128 -0.87 -6.92 -1.54
C THR A 128 -1.74 -7.49 -2.67
N SER A 129 -2.02 -6.70 -3.72
CA SER A 129 -2.79 -7.15 -4.89
C SER A 129 -1.95 -7.27 -6.15
N HIS A 130 -2.40 -8.12 -7.08
CA HIS A 130 -1.82 -8.31 -8.41
C HIS A 130 -0.32 -8.56 -8.42
N VAL A 131 0.15 -9.52 -7.61
CA VAL A 131 1.58 -9.86 -7.56
C VAL A 131 1.95 -10.69 -8.79
N ARG A 132 2.86 -10.21 -9.64
CA ARG A 132 3.26 -10.85 -10.91
C ARG A 132 4.76 -10.82 -11.13
N PHE A 133 5.30 -11.90 -11.69
CA PHE A 133 6.65 -11.92 -12.22
C PHE A 133 6.73 -11.13 -13.53
N PHE A 134 7.93 -10.67 -13.87
CA PHE A 134 8.21 -10.03 -15.17
C PHE A 134 7.71 -10.85 -16.36
N GLU A 135 7.93 -12.16 -16.35
CA GLU A 135 7.55 -13.08 -17.44
C GLU A 135 6.04 -13.06 -17.76
N GLU A 136 5.21 -12.78 -16.76
CA GLU A 136 3.75 -12.73 -16.92
C GLU A 136 3.30 -11.43 -17.61
N GLU A 137 4.10 -10.36 -17.49
CA GLU A 137 3.76 -9.02 -17.95
C GLU A 137 4.97 -8.22 -18.46
N PRO A 138 5.70 -8.72 -19.46
CA PRO A 138 7.01 -8.16 -19.85
C PRO A 138 6.93 -6.72 -20.38
N TYR A 139 5.75 -6.24 -20.77
CA TYR A 139 5.52 -4.91 -21.32
C TYR A 139 5.07 -3.87 -20.27
N TRP A 140 5.01 -4.22 -18.99
CA TRP A 140 4.64 -3.26 -17.95
C TRP A 140 5.74 -2.21 -17.77
N TYR A 141 5.37 -0.95 -17.96
CA TYR A 141 6.28 0.17 -18.18
C TYR A 141 7.19 0.55 -17.01
N TRP A 142 6.89 0.07 -15.79
CA TRP A 142 7.67 0.40 -14.61
C TRP A 142 8.83 -0.55 -14.33
N TRP A 143 8.97 -1.66 -15.08
CA TRP A 143 10.04 -2.63 -14.85
C TRP A 143 11.40 -1.97 -14.79
N ASP A 144 11.73 -1.13 -15.75
CA ASP A 144 13.04 -0.51 -15.91
C ASP A 144 13.37 0.52 -14.82
N THR A 145 12.41 0.93 -13.98
CA THR A 145 12.67 1.94 -12.95
C THR A 145 13.56 1.42 -11.83
N LEU A 146 13.56 0.11 -11.56
CA LEU A 146 14.42 -0.50 -10.55
C LEU A 146 15.89 -0.49 -11.00
N LYS A 147 16.70 0.34 -10.36
CA LYS A 147 18.10 0.60 -10.73
C LYS A 147 18.99 0.86 -9.52
N HIS A 148 20.27 0.57 -9.71
CA HIS A 148 21.37 0.96 -8.84
C HIS A 148 22.61 1.27 -9.69
N SER A 149 23.52 2.11 -9.19
CA SER A 149 24.68 2.57 -9.95
C SER A 149 25.76 1.49 -10.17
N ARG A 150 25.82 0.48 -9.29
CA ARG A 150 26.85 -0.58 -9.31
C ARG A 150 26.30 -2.00 -9.41
N TYR A 151 25.00 -2.17 -9.19
CA TYR A 151 24.36 -3.48 -9.07
C TYR A 151 23.19 -3.54 -10.02
N PHE A 152 22.87 -4.75 -10.46
CA PHE A 152 21.82 -5.00 -11.42
C PHE A 152 20.97 -6.18 -10.96
N ILE A 153 19.66 -6.00 -10.92
CA ILE A 153 18.69 -7.07 -10.73
C ILE A 153 18.12 -7.41 -12.11
N PRO A 154 18.35 -8.64 -12.63
CA PRO A 154 17.80 -9.07 -13.92
C PRO A 154 16.27 -9.04 -13.94
N PHE A 155 15.67 -8.88 -15.13
CA PHE A 155 14.21 -8.75 -15.27
C PHE A 155 13.48 -10.00 -14.78
N GLU A 156 14.00 -11.18 -15.06
CA GLU A 156 13.48 -12.47 -14.61
C GLU A 156 13.40 -12.60 -13.07
N SER A 157 14.17 -11.79 -12.34
CA SER A 157 14.13 -11.72 -10.87
C SER A 157 13.18 -10.64 -10.35
N ARG A 158 12.58 -9.82 -11.22
CA ARG A 158 11.70 -8.73 -10.82
C ARG A 158 10.26 -9.21 -10.65
N ILE A 159 9.65 -8.69 -9.60
CA ILE A 159 8.25 -8.89 -9.27
C ILE A 159 7.62 -7.52 -9.21
N ARG A 160 6.37 -7.42 -9.66
CA ARG A 160 5.55 -6.23 -9.45
C ARG A 160 4.32 -6.57 -8.63
N SER A 161 3.80 -5.57 -7.96
CA SER A 161 2.51 -5.61 -7.27
C SER A 161 1.71 -4.35 -7.56
N PHE A 162 0.45 -4.32 -7.16
CA PHE A 162 -0.39 -3.13 -7.17
C PHE A 162 -0.73 -2.77 -5.73
N ASN A 163 -0.25 -1.63 -5.25
CA ASN A 163 -0.16 -1.34 -3.81
C ASN A 163 -1.07 -0.19 -3.28
N PRO A 164 -2.32 0.00 -3.74
CA PRO A 164 -3.20 0.98 -3.09
C PRO A 164 -3.64 0.55 -1.68
N ILE A 165 -3.52 -0.75 -1.37
CA ILE A 165 -3.61 -1.29 -0.01
C ILE A 165 -2.58 -2.43 0.09
N TYR A 166 -1.83 -2.47 1.18
CA TYR A 166 -0.90 -3.57 1.46
C TYR A 166 -0.57 -3.65 2.95
N ARG A 167 -0.16 -4.85 3.39
CA ARG A 167 0.50 -5.09 4.68
C ARG A 167 1.95 -5.42 4.45
N VAL A 168 2.86 -4.87 5.24
CA VAL A 168 4.28 -5.22 5.21
C VAL A 168 4.80 -5.49 6.63
N SER A 169 5.65 -6.51 6.78
CA SER A 169 6.25 -6.83 8.08
C SER A 169 7.39 -5.87 8.44
N ARG A 170 7.67 -5.74 9.74
CA ARG A 170 8.79 -4.94 10.24
C ARG A 170 10.11 -5.34 9.59
N LYS A 171 10.41 -6.64 9.53
CA LYS A 171 11.65 -7.14 8.90
C LYS A 171 11.75 -6.81 7.40
N ALA A 172 10.62 -6.74 6.70
CA ALA A 172 10.61 -6.30 5.31
C ALA A 172 10.87 -4.79 5.18
N LEU A 173 10.39 -3.97 6.13
CA LEU A 173 10.71 -2.54 6.19
C LEU A 173 12.17 -2.27 6.57
N GLU A 174 12.74 -3.07 7.48
CA GLU A 174 14.17 -3.05 7.81
C GLU A 174 15.00 -3.32 6.55
N LEU A 175 14.72 -4.42 5.83
CA LEU A 175 15.39 -4.76 4.57
C LEU A 175 15.24 -3.66 3.52
N LEU A 176 14.03 -3.10 3.36
CA LEU A 176 13.79 -2.02 2.40
C LEU A 176 14.60 -0.77 2.75
N SER A 177 14.68 -0.42 4.04
CA SER A 177 15.48 0.72 4.51
C SER A 177 16.95 0.51 4.14
N ASP A 178 17.52 -0.66 4.44
CA ASP A 178 18.93 -0.97 4.13
C ASP A 178 19.22 -0.86 2.63
N VAL A 179 18.31 -1.37 1.80
CA VAL A 179 18.43 -1.31 0.34
C VAL A 179 18.36 0.13 -0.20
N LEU A 180 17.48 0.95 0.35
CA LEU A 180 17.38 2.37 -0.01
C LEU A 180 18.59 3.17 0.49
N ASP A 181 19.18 2.80 1.64
CA ASP A 181 20.43 3.38 2.13
C ASP A 181 21.60 3.06 1.19
N MET A 182 21.59 1.87 0.59
CA MET A 182 22.48 1.50 -0.51
C MET A 182 22.17 2.21 -1.83
N LYS A 183 21.26 3.19 -1.86
CA LYS A 183 20.95 4.03 -3.03
C LYS A 183 20.30 3.28 -4.20
N TRP A 184 19.60 2.17 -3.91
CA TRP A 184 18.66 1.63 -4.88
C TRP A 184 17.50 2.61 -5.10
N ILE A 185 17.05 2.69 -6.34
CA ILE A 185 15.87 3.47 -6.73
C ILE A 185 14.92 2.58 -7.52
N GLY A 186 13.64 2.92 -7.52
CA GLY A 186 12.64 2.23 -8.33
C GLY A 186 11.24 2.68 -8.02
N HIS A 187 10.32 2.42 -8.94
CA HIS A 187 8.91 2.62 -8.67
C HIS A 187 8.52 1.64 -7.55
N HIS A 188 7.83 2.11 -6.52
CA HIS A 188 7.55 1.29 -5.33
C HIS A 188 6.87 -0.04 -5.68
N GLU A 189 6.04 -0.08 -6.73
CA GLU A 189 5.36 -1.30 -7.21
C GLU A 189 6.28 -2.35 -7.82
N VAL A 190 7.53 -2.03 -8.18
CA VAL A 190 8.56 -3.02 -8.57
C VAL A 190 9.62 -3.18 -7.49
N LEU A 191 10.03 -2.08 -6.86
CA LEU A 191 11.07 -2.06 -5.85
C LEU A 191 10.67 -2.93 -4.64
N LEU A 192 9.51 -2.66 -4.04
CA LEU A 192 9.07 -3.30 -2.81
C LEU A 192 8.96 -4.84 -2.95
N PRO A 193 8.14 -5.39 -3.86
CA PRO A 193 7.99 -6.84 -3.97
C PRO A 193 9.28 -7.54 -4.42
N THR A 194 10.07 -6.94 -5.31
CA THR A 194 11.33 -7.54 -5.78
C THR A 194 12.34 -7.66 -4.64
N ILE A 195 12.54 -6.59 -3.86
CA ILE A 195 13.51 -6.58 -2.76
C ILE A 195 13.11 -7.56 -1.65
N ILE A 196 11.82 -7.58 -1.29
CA ILE A 196 11.31 -8.52 -0.28
C ILE A 196 11.53 -9.98 -0.74
N SER A 197 11.22 -10.29 -2.00
CA SER A 197 11.44 -11.65 -2.52
C SER A 197 12.92 -12.04 -2.57
N LEU A 198 13.82 -11.14 -3.00
CA LEU A 198 15.26 -11.40 -3.04
C LEU A 198 15.87 -11.52 -1.64
N GLY A 199 15.24 -10.90 -0.63
CA GLY A 199 15.55 -11.11 0.78
C GLY A 199 15.04 -12.42 1.37
N ASN A 200 14.51 -13.34 0.55
CA ASN A 200 13.87 -14.59 0.97
C ASN A 200 12.68 -14.39 1.93
N LEU A 201 12.01 -13.24 1.85
CA LEU A 201 10.79 -12.94 2.57
C LEU A 201 9.58 -13.27 1.69
N LYS A 202 8.45 -13.64 2.31
CA LYS A 202 7.32 -14.23 1.56
C LYS A 202 6.33 -13.18 1.10
N LEU A 203 5.86 -13.31 -0.15
CA LEU A 203 4.81 -12.49 -0.73
C LEU A 203 3.48 -13.24 -0.74
N LEU A 204 2.38 -12.51 -0.56
CA LEU A 204 1.01 -13.00 -0.67
C LEU A 204 0.17 -12.02 -1.48
N ASP A 205 -0.64 -12.57 -2.38
CA ASP A 205 -1.68 -11.83 -3.08
C ASP A 205 -3.02 -11.99 -2.32
N PHE A 206 -3.74 -10.89 -2.06
CA PHE A 206 -5.02 -10.87 -1.33
C PHE A 206 -6.06 -11.83 -1.94
N GLY A 207 -5.98 -12.13 -3.22
CA GLY A 207 -6.94 -13.02 -3.87
C GLY A 207 -7.21 -12.58 -5.29
N GLY A 208 -6.18 -12.58 -6.12
CA GLY A 208 -6.30 -12.50 -7.57
C GLY A 208 -6.39 -13.88 -8.21
N ASN A 209 -5.66 -14.05 -9.32
CA ASN A 209 -5.56 -15.29 -10.09
C ASN A 209 -4.09 -15.64 -10.45
N GLY A 210 -3.13 -15.08 -9.70
CA GLY A 210 -1.70 -15.29 -9.92
C GLY A 210 -1.08 -16.33 -8.99
N ARG A 211 0.21 -16.62 -9.19
CA ARG A 211 0.95 -17.67 -8.46
C ARG A 211 1.12 -17.41 -6.95
N PHE A 212 0.90 -16.19 -6.50
CA PHE A 212 1.04 -15.77 -5.10
C PHE A 212 -0.28 -15.83 -4.31
N VAL A 213 -1.35 -16.35 -4.91
CA VAL A 213 -2.64 -16.52 -4.23
C VAL A 213 -2.66 -17.86 -3.50
N LEU A 214 -3.14 -17.87 -2.26
CA LEU A 214 -3.37 -19.13 -1.54
C LEU A 214 -4.38 -20.00 -2.29
N PRO A 215 -4.14 -21.33 -2.42
CA PRO A 215 -5.11 -22.23 -3.03
C PRO A 215 -6.50 -22.09 -2.43
N GLY A 216 -7.53 -21.89 -3.26
CA GLY A 216 -8.91 -21.68 -2.82
C GLY A 216 -9.22 -20.25 -2.36
N SER A 217 -8.27 -19.32 -2.44
CA SER A 217 -8.47 -17.88 -2.19
C SER A 217 -8.51 -17.05 -3.48
N GLU A 218 -8.64 -17.70 -4.63
CA GLU A 218 -8.77 -17.02 -5.92
C GLU A 218 -9.97 -16.08 -5.93
N ASN A 219 -9.75 -14.85 -6.36
CA ASN A 219 -10.74 -13.79 -6.36
C ASN A 219 -11.40 -13.55 -4.99
N LYS A 220 -10.79 -13.89 -3.85
CA LYS A 220 -11.43 -13.83 -2.51
C LYS A 220 -11.73 -12.41 -2.04
N PHE A 221 -10.71 -11.55 -2.00
CA PHE A 221 -10.86 -10.17 -1.53
C PHE A 221 -10.89 -9.13 -2.64
N TYR A 222 -10.64 -9.50 -3.89
CA TYR A 222 -10.89 -8.64 -5.05
C TYR A 222 -11.12 -9.50 -6.30
N THR A 223 -11.55 -8.91 -7.43
CA THR A 223 -11.54 -9.64 -8.70
C THR A 223 -10.39 -9.17 -9.58
N SER A 224 -9.60 -10.13 -10.07
CA SER A 224 -8.48 -9.89 -10.98
C SER A 224 -8.91 -10.10 -12.42
N GLU A 225 -9.03 -9.01 -13.17
CA GLU A 225 -9.18 -9.04 -14.62
C GLU A 225 -8.10 -8.15 -15.21
N ASN A 226 -7.01 -8.77 -15.60
CA ASN A 226 -5.81 -8.07 -16.02
C ASN A 226 -5.47 -8.39 -17.47
N GLU A 227 -5.23 -7.35 -18.24
CA GLU A 227 -4.78 -7.43 -19.64
C GLU A 227 -3.34 -6.91 -19.66
N ILE A 228 -2.37 -7.81 -19.48
CA ILE A 228 -0.94 -7.54 -19.68
C ILE A 228 -0.47 -6.29 -18.88
N GLY A 229 -0.77 -6.25 -17.58
CA GLY A 229 -0.35 -5.18 -16.68
C GLY A 229 -1.12 -3.85 -16.76
N ALA A 230 -2.12 -3.72 -17.65
CA ALA A 230 -2.85 -2.45 -17.81
C ALA A 230 -3.84 -2.13 -16.67
N LEU A 231 -4.20 -3.10 -15.82
CA LEU A 231 -5.10 -2.97 -14.66
C LEU A 231 -6.34 -2.07 -14.94
N LYS A 232 -7.15 -2.46 -15.93
CA LYS A 232 -8.35 -1.70 -16.37
C LYS A 232 -9.69 -2.26 -15.89
N LYS A 233 -9.71 -3.54 -15.54
CA LYS A 233 -10.92 -4.31 -15.17
C LYS A 233 -10.78 -4.87 -13.75
N GLY A 234 -11.82 -5.54 -13.27
CA GLY A 234 -11.86 -6.05 -11.90
C GLY A 234 -12.18 -4.98 -10.85
N THR A 235 -12.23 -5.40 -9.57
CA THR A 235 -12.54 -4.49 -8.47
C THR A 235 -11.33 -3.66 -8.04
N MET A 236 -10.12 -4.23 -8.09
CA MET A 236 -8.86 -3.52 -7.86
C MET A 236 -8.17 -3.21 -9.19
N ARG A 237 -8.17 -1.94 -9.60
CA ARG A 237 -7.64 -1.50 -10.90
C ARG A 237 -6.98 -0.13 -10.76
N PHE A 238 -6.20 0.32 -11.75
CA PHE A 238 -5.63 1.67 -11.74
C PHE A 238 -6.63 2.71 -12.27
N ARG A 239 -7.31 2.38 -13.37
CA ARG A 239 -8.33 3.22 -14.02
C ARG A 239 -9.35 2.32 -14.72
N PRO A 240 -10.58 2.80 -15.02
CA PRO A 240 -11.13 4.11 -14.68
C PRO A 240 -11.57 4.23 -13.21
N VAL A 241 -11.69 5.47 -12.73
CA VAL A 241 -12.21 5.79 -11.38
C VAL A 241 -13.67 5.36 -11.25
N ARG A 242 -14.02 4.76 -10.12
CA ARG A 242 -15.40 4.46 -9.73
C ARG A 242 -15.92 5.58 -8.84
N ARG A 243 -17.22 5.87 -8.96
CA ARG A 243 -17.89 6.82 -8.03
C ARG A 243 -18.17 6.16 -6.68
N ASN A 244 -18.51 4.88 -6.70
CA ASN A 244 -18.86 4.07 -5.53
C ASN A 244 -18.21 2.70 -5.65
N ALA A 245 -18.05 2.00 -4.51
CA ALA A 245 -17.78 0.57 -4.52
C ALA A 245 -18.89 -0.18 -5.28
N GLY A 246 -18.52 -1.30 -5.92
CA GLY A 246 -19.48 -2.12 -6.66
C GLY A 246 -20.36 -2.99 -5.76
N PRO A 247 -21.27 -3.79 -6.34
CA PRO A 247 -22.23 -4.58 -5.59
C PRO A 247 -21.67 -5.88 -4.99
N LEU A 248 -20.46 -6.31 -5.39
CA LEU A 248 -19.88 -7.56 -4.89
C LEU A 248 -19.50 -7.37 -3.42
N LYS A 249 -19.95 -8.28 -2.57
CA LYS A 249 -19.63 -8.28 -1.14
C LYS A 249 -18.23 -8.81 -0.88
N ASN A 250 -17.64 -8.36 0.23
CA ASN A 250 -16.29 -8.77 0.66
C ASN A 250 -15.22 -8.52 -0.42
N LYS A 251 -15.32 -7.42 -1.18
CA LYS A 251 -14.33 -7.01 -2.18
C LYS A 251 -13.73 -5.65 -1.85
N LEU A 252 -12.43 -5.57 -2.05
CA LEU A 252 -11.68 -4.33 -2.17
C LEU A 252 -11.96 -3.73 -3.55
N TYR A 253 -12.19 -2.42 -3.56
CA TYR A 253 -12.42 -1.61 -4.75
C TYR A 253 -11.42 -0.46 -4.79
N HIS A 254 -10.77 -0.30 -5.94
CA HIS A 254 -9.87 0.82 -6.20
C HIS A 254 -9.86 1.17 -7.69
N PRO A 255 -9.80 2.47 -8.08
CA PRO A 255 -9.99 3.62 -7.21
C PRO A 255 -11.48 3.99 -7.10
N VAL A 256 -11.91 4.39 -5.90
CA VAL A 256 -13.25 4.90 -5.60
C VAL A 256 -13.14 6.33 -5.10
N LYS A 257 -13.56 7.30 -5.93
CA LYS A 257 -13.59 8.71 -5.55
C LYS A 257 -15.03 9.20 -5.60
N ALA A 258 -15.53 9.68 -4.46
CA ALA A 258 -16.76 10.45 -4.44
C ALA A 258 -16.57 11.67 -5.35
N LYS A 259 -17.63 12.15 -6.01
CA LYS A 259 -17.56 13.47 -6.65
C LYS A 259 -17.15 14.47 -5.57
N HIS A 260 -16.18 15.32 -5.85
CA HIS A 260 -16.10 16.59 -5.15
C HIS A 260 -17.50 17.21 -5.26
N SER A 261 -18.24 17.26 -4.15
CA SER A 261 -19.24 18.30 -4.02
C SER A 261 -18.42 19.58 -4.07
N SER A 262 -18.39 20.23 -5.22
CA SER A 262 -18.26 21.66 -5.28
C SER A 262 -19.38 22.21 -4.39
N LEU A 263 -19.07 22.36 -3.11
CA LEU A 263 -19.85 23.17 -2.20
C LEU A 263 -19.51 24.60 -2.60
N LEU A 264 -20.44 25.17 -3.39
CA LEU A 264 -20.70 26.59 -3.65
C LEU A 264 -19.49 27.47 -3.98
#